data_AF-W4S323-F1
#
_entry.id   AF-W4S323-F1
#
_cell.length_a   1.000
_cell.length_b   1.000
_cell.length_c   1.000
_cell.angle_alpha   90.00
_cell.angle_beta   90.00
_cell.angle_gamma   90.00
#
_symmetry.space_group_name_H-M   'P 1'
#
loop_
_entity.id
_entity.type
_entity.pdbx_description
1 polymer ?
#
loop_
_entity_poly.entity_id
_entity_poly.type
_entity_poly.pdbx_seq_one_letter_code
_entity_poly.pdbx_strand_id
1 'polypeptide(L)' 'MAIYHAQLKTFSRAKGHSSIAAAAYRAGLLLEDAITGLRHDYRRRDGVVETRCIAPEGAP' A
#
# COMPACT_ATOMS: atom_id res chain seq x y z
N MET A 1 5.65 24.09 -15.54
CA MET A 1 6.50 23.10 -16.24
C MET A 1 6.03 21.70 -15.85
N ALA A 2 5.86 20.80 -16.81
CA ALA A 2 5.59 19.39 -16.53
C ALA A 2 6.92 18.65 -16.42
N ILE A 3 7.11 17.89 -15.33
CA ILE A 3 8.28 17.05 -15.10
C ILE A 3 7.81 15.60 -15.10
N TYR A 4 8.46 14.75 -15.91
CA TYR A 4 8.18 13.31 -15.90
C TYR A 4 8.90 12.62 -14.74
N HIS A 5 8.20 11.77 -14.01
CA HIS A 5 8.76 10.96 -12.94
C HIS A 5 8.10 9.57 -12.91
N ALA A 6 8.90 8.52 -12.94
CA ALA A 6 8.47 7.14 -12.74
C ALA A 6 9.49 6.38 -11.88
N GLN A 7 9.01 5.60 -10.91
CA GLN A 7 9.85 4.85 -9.99
C GLN A 7 9.27 3.45 -9.76
N LEU A 8 10.10 2.43 -9.99
CA LEU A 8 9.80 1.03 -9.70
C LEU A 8 10.63 0.56 -8.50
N LYS A 9 10.01 -0.20 -7.59
CA LYS A 9 10.69 -0.82 -6.43
C LYS A 9 10.15 -2.22 -6.19
N THR A 10 11.03 -3.19 -5.99
CA THR A 10 10.69 -4.54 -5.57
C THR A 10 10.52 -4.63 -4.05
N PHE A 11 9.50 -5.36 -3.60
CA PHE A 11 9.24 -5.62 -2.19
C PHE A 11 9.59 -7.06 -1.83
N SER A 12 10.28 -7.26 -0.71
CA SER A 12 10.66 -8.60 -0.23
C SER A 12 10.56 -8.69 1.29
N ARG A 13 9.94 -9.75 1.78
CA ARG A 13 9.86 -10.05 3.23
C ARG A 13 11.24 -10.24 3.84
N ALA A 14 12.20 -10.82 3.10
CA ALA A 14 13.58 -11.00 3.56
C ALA A 14 14.31 -9.67 3.83
N LYS A 15 13.84 -8.57 3.24
CA LYS A 15 14.33 -7.20 3.50
C LYS A 15 13.49 -6.46 4.55
N GLY A 16 12.62 -7.16 5.28
CA GLY A 16 11.74 -6.58 6.29
C GLY A 16 10.53 -5.82 5.73
N HIS A 17 10.21 -5.98 4.44
CA HIS A 17 9.05 -5.29 3.88
C HIS A 17 7.75 -6.05 4.21
N SER A 18 6.69 -5.30 4.51
CA SER A 18 5.33 -5.83 4.68
C SER A 18 4.42 -5.34 3.54
N SER A 19 3.74 -6.27 2.87
CA SER A 19 2.75 -5.95 1.84
C SER A 19 1.55 -5.22 2.44
N ILE A 20 1.14 -5.59 3.64
CA ILE A 20 0.02 -4.97 4.37
C ILE A 20 0.38 -3.54 4.77
N ALA A 21 1.59 -3.31 5.30
CA ALA A 21 2.08 -1.97 5.60
C ALA A 21 2.17 -1.11 4.34
N ALA A 22 2.70 -1.65 3.24
CA ALA A 22 2.84 -0.94 1.99
C ALA A 22 1.49 -0.56 1.37
N ALA A 23 0.50 -1.46 1.42
CA ALA A 23 -0.85 -1.21 0.96
C ALA A 23 -1.52 -0.12 1.82
N ALA A 24 -1.48 -0.27 3.15
CA ALA A 24 -2.06 0.69 4.08
C ALA A 24 -1.47 2.09 3.89
N TYR A 25 -0.14 2.20 3.77
CA TYR A 25 0.55 3.46 3.55
C TYR A 25 0.11 4.12 2.24
N ARG A 26 0.15 3.38 1.13
CA ARG A 26 -0.19 3.92 -0.20
C ARG A 26 -1.65 4.35 -0.30
N ALA A 27 -2.55 3.60 0.34
CA ALA A 27 -3.98 3.80 0.31
C ALA A 27 -4.52 4.73 1.42
N GLY A 28 -3.68 5.13 2.38
CA GLY A 28 -4.11 5.93 3.52
C GLY A 28 -5.12 5.20 4.41
N LEU A 29 -4.93 3.89 4.62
CA LEU A 29 -5.87 3.03 5.34
C LEU A 29 -5.30 2.57 6.68
N LEU A 30 -6.19 2.02 7.51
CA LEU A 30 -5.84 1.18 8.64
C LEU A 30 -6.00 -0.28 8.21
N LEU A 31 -4.90 -1.04 8.17
CA LEU A 31 -4.93 -2.47 7.92
C LEU A 31 -4.25 -3.23 9.06
N GLU A 32 -4.75 -4.41 9.35
CA GLU A 32 -4.19 -5.32 10.35
C GLU A 32 -3.59 -6.54 9.66
N ASP A 33 -2.38 -6.90 10.07
CA ASP A 33 -1.76 -8.16 9.68
C ASP A 33 -2.29 -9.27 10.59
N ALA A 34 -3.14 -10.14 10.04
CA ALA A 34 -3.76 -11.24 10.77
C ALA A 34 -2.74 -12.27 11.31
N ILE A 35 -1.52 -12.33 10.74
CA ILE A 35 -0.49 -13.28 11.18
C ILE A 35 0.27 -12.73 12.38
N THR A 36 0.58 -11.43 12.37
CA THR A 36 1.42 -10.79 13.40
C THR A 36 0.63 -9.98 14.43
N GLY A 37 -0.66 -9.70 14.17
CA GLY A 37 -1.51 -8.78 14.93
C GLY A 37 -1.13 -7.30 14.76
N LEU A 38 -0.17 -6.98 13.90
CA LEU A 38 0.33 -5.62 13.76
C LEU A 38 -0.67 -4.75 13.01
N ARG A 39 -1.00 -3.59 13.58
CA ARG A 39 -1.90 -2.60 12.98
C ARG A 39 -1.11 -1.48 12.33
N HIS A 40 -1.30 -1.31 11.03
CA HIS A 40 -0.71 -0.26 10.22
C HIS A 40 -1.75 0.84 9.96
N ASP A 41 -1.77 1.88 10.81
CA ASP A 41 -2.72 3.00 10.70
C ASP A 41 -2.11 4.20 9.95
N TYR A 42 -2.50 4.38 8.69
CA TYR A 42 -2.09 5.51 7.86
C TYR A 42 -3.26 6.41 7.46
N ARG A 43 -4.37 6.39 8.19
CA ARG A 43 -5.57 7.20 7.88
C ARG A 43 -5.35 8.72 7.95
N ARG A 44 -4.27 9.14 8.61
CA ARG A 44 -3.84 10.55 8.73
C ARG A 44 -2.85 10.98 7.65
N ARG A 45 -2.63 10.15 6.62
CA ARG A 45 -1.67 10.45 5.55
C ARG A 45 -2.26 11.44 4.58
N ASP A 46 -1.60 12.58 4.44
CA ASP A 46 -1.94 13.57 3.43
C ASP A 46 -1.50 13.13 2.02
N GLY A 47 -2.16 13.68 1.00
CA GLY A 47 -1.83 13.45 -0.42
C GLY A 47 -2.45 12.18 -1.03
N VAL A 48 -3.28 11.44 -0.28
CA VAL A 48 -4.15 10.39 -0.84
C VAL A 48 -5.49 11.02 -1.19
N VAL A 49 -5.73 11.27 -2.48
CA VAL A 49 -7.00 11.85 -2.97
C VAL A 49 -8.06 10.78 -3.19
N GLU A 50 -7.65 9.61 -3.68
CA GLU A 50 -8.53 8.49 -3.98
C GLU A 50 -7.76 7.18 -3.82
N THR A 51 -8.47 6.13 -3.38
CA THR A 51 -7.95 4.77 -3.29
C THR A 51 -8.83 3.83 -4.08
N ARG A 52 -8.23 3.00 -4.94
CA ARG A 52 -8.92 1.94 -5.69
C ARG A 52 -8.11 0.65 -5.67
N CYS A 53 -8.81 -0.48 -5.53
CA CYS A 53 -8.25 -1.80 -5.78
C CYS A 53 -8.75 -2.26 -7.15
N ILE A 54 -7.85 -2.71 -8.00
CA ILE A 54 -8.17 -3.18 -9.35
C ILE A 54 -7.85 -4.66 -9.38
N ALA A 55 -8.84 -5.46 -9.77
CA ALA A 55 -8.71 -6.88 -9.99
C ALA A 55 -8.98 -7.19 -11.48
N PRO A 56 -8.34 -8.22 -12.05
CA PRO A 56 -8.65 -8.66 -13.40
C PRO A 56 -10.06 -9.24 -13.49
N GLU A 57 -10.60 -9.33 -14.70
CA GLU A 57 -11.86 -10.03 -14.96
C GLU A 57 -11.77 -11.49 -14.49
N GLY A 58 -12.81 -11.97 -13.79
CA GLY A 58 -12.85 -13.33 -13.24
C GLY A 58 -12.02 -13.54 -11.97
N ALA A 59 -11.51 -12.48 -11.34
CA ALA A 59 -11.01 -12.57 -9.96
C ALA A 59 -12.11 -13.07 -9.01
N PRO A 60 -11.76 -13.85 -7.97
CA PRO A 60 -12.73 -14.46 -7.06
C PRO A 60 -13.60 -13.45 -6.31
#